data_AF-A0A529T3Q4-F1
#
_entry.id   AF-A0A529T3Q4-F1
#
_cell.length_a   1.000
_cell.length_b   1.000
_cell.length_c   1.000
_cell.angle_alpha   90.00
_cell.angle_beta   90.00
_cell.angle_gamma   90.00
#
_symmetry.space_group_name_H-M   'P 1'
#
loop_
_entity.id
_entity.type
_entity.pdbx_description
1 polymer ?
#
loop_
_entity_poly.entity_id
_entity_poly.type
_entity_poly.pdbx_seq_one_letter_code
_entity_poly.pdbx_strand_id
1 'polypeptide(L)'
;GVDIGGTFIDFCALEANSGRVASLKVLTTPEDPGAELMTGLTILAEREGFDPTHMTRFVHGTTVGINTIIQRKGAPLALFTNAGFEDVIELARLRMPDMYSLFCSRPDPLISRDMVFGIPARMRADGSESRAPDMAAVESAVAAAKANEAQGIIVSFLHAWRNATQEASVKAAITRLAPDLFVFTSAEVWPVIREYERSSTAILNGYVHPRVSGYLTALEQRLKGRGVPARPMLTKSNGGLMNAAEGKHACVNMLLSGTASGVIGASWLARQAGEDKILTLDIGGTSADFALIIGGEAQFGTGELIGEFPLHIPSVSVSSI
;
A
#
# COMPACT_ATOMS: atom_id res chain seq x y z
N GLY A 1 -3.35 -16.60 11.27
CA GLY A 1 -3.61 -15.23 10.77
C GLY A 1 -3.26 -14.26 11.86
N VAL A 2 -2.68 -13.12 11.49
CA VAL A 2 -2.27 -12.07 12.42
C VAL A 2 -2.65 -10.71 11.86
N ASP A 3 -3.41 -9.92 12.60
CA ASP A 3 -3.72 -8.53 12.23
C ASP A 3 -3.11 -7.58 13.24
N ILE A 4 -2.35 -6.59 12.76
CA ILE A 4 -1.72 -5.58 13.61
C ILE A 4 -2.53 -4.29 13.54
N GLY A 5 -3.33 -4.08 14.58
CA GLY A 5 -3.98 -2.80 14.85
C GLY A 5 -3.06 -1.82 15.57
N GLY A 6 -3.61 -0.67 15.96
CA GLY A 6 -2.87 0.36 16.69
C GLY A 6 -2.66 0.08 18.19
N THR A 7 -3.55 -0.69 18.81
CA THR A 7 -3.53 -0.97 20.27
C THR A 7 -3.22 -2.42 20.58
N PHE A 8 -3.70 -3.33 19.74
CA PHE A 8 -3.53 -4.76 19.91
C PHE A 8 -3.16 -5.41 18.59
N ILE A 9 -2.44 -6.53 18.70
CA ILE A 9 -2.26 -7.51 17.65
C ILE A 9 -3.21 -8.68 17.92
N ASP A 10 -4.00 -9.03 16.91
CA ASP A 10 -5.00 -10.08 16.96
C ASP A 10 -4.48 -11.31 16.23
N PHE A 11 -4.44 -12.44 16.93
CA PHE A 11 -4.04 -13.73 16.41
C PHE A 11 -5.25 -14.64 16.26
N CYS A 12 -5.26 -15.40 15.16
CA CYS A 12 -6.16 -16.52 14.94
C CYS A 12 -5.35 -17.71 14.43
N ALA A 13 -5.27 -18.77 15.24
CA ALA A 13 -4.63 -20.03 14.92
C ALA A 13 -5.70 -21.07 14.56
N LEU A 14 -5.47 -21.82 13.49
CA LEU A 14 -6.33 -22.91 13.04
C LEU A 14 -5.49 -24.17 12.91
N GLU A 15 -5.87 -25.23 13.62
CA GLU A 15 -5.31 -26.56 13.45
C GLU A 15 -6.06 -27.28 12.32
N ALA A 16 -5.39 -27.49 11.20
CA ALA A 16 -6.03 -28.00 9.98
C ALA A 16 -6.65 -29.40 10.13
N ASN A 17 -6.10 -30.25 11.00
CA ASN A 17 -6.57 -31.64 11.17
C ASN A 17 -7.81 -31.73 12.06
N SER A 18 -7.86 -30.98 13.15
CA SER A 18 -8.96 -31.03 14.12
C SER A 18 -10.03 -29.96 13.87
N GLY A 19 -9.71 -28.92 13.10
CA GLY A 19 -10.53 -27.73 12.95
C GLY A 19 -10.51 -26.81 14.19
N ARG A 20 -9.67 -27.10 15.19
CA ARG A 20 -9.58 -26.29 16.41
C ARG A 20 -9.09 -24.89 16.07
N VAL A 21 -9.83 -23.89 16.54
CA VAL A 21 -9.49 -22.47 16.43
C VAL A 21 -9.11 -21.94 17.81
N ALA A 22 -8.01 -21.20 17.88
CA ALA A 22 -7.66 -20.41 19.06
C ALA A 22 -7.39 -18.97 18.65
N SER A 23 -7.86 -18.03 19.46
CA SER A 23 -7.63 -16.60 19.27
C SER A 23 -6.87 -16.02 20.45
N LEU A 24 -5.96 -15.10 20.17
CA LEU A 24 -5.17 -14.41 21.19
C LEU A 24 -5.08 -12.92 20.85
N LYS A 25 -5.18 -12.06 21.86
CA LYS A 25 -4.97 -10.62 21.73
C LYS A 25 -3.77 -10.23 22.57
N VAL A 26 -2.79 -9.55 21.97
CA VAL A 26 -1.57 -9.09 22.66
C VAL A 26 -1.46 -7.58 22.48
N LEU A 27 -1.02 -6.87 23.51
CA LEU A 27 -0.76 -5.42 23.41
C LEU A 27 0.37 -5.15 22.41
N THR A 28 0.18 -4.17 21.52
CA THR A 28 1.24 -3.71 20.64
C THR A 28 2.36 -3.06 21.44
N THR A 29 3.61 -3.19 20.99
CA THR A 29 4.79 -2.58 21.64
C THR A 29 5.35 -1.47 20.74
N PRO A 30 4.93 -0.20 20.90
CA PRO A 30 5.35 0.88 20.00
C PRO A 30 6.87 1.12 19.99
N GLU A 31 7.55 0.82 21.11
CA GLU A 31 8.99 1.02 21.28
C GLU A 31 9.84 -0.07 20.61
N ASP A 32 9.27 -1.26 20.36
CA ASP A 32 9.90 -2.36 19.61
C ASP A 32 8.87 -3.02 18.68
N PRO A 33 8.51 -2.37 17.55
CA PRO A 33 7.50 -2.87 16.64
C PRO A 33 7.81 -4.29 16.15
N GLY A 34 6.89 -5.22 16.40
CA GLY A 34 6.96 -6.64 16.06
C GLY A 34 7.57 -7.55 17.14
N ALA A 35 7.95 -7.03 18.31
CA ALA A 35 8.18 -7.86 19.50
C ALA A 35 6.88 -8.56 19.94
N GLU A 36 5.74 -7.88 19.81
CA GLU A 36 4.41 -8.41 20.11
C GLU A 36 4.06 -9.67 19.29
N LEU A 37 4.60 -9.79 18.07
CA LEU A 37 4.44 -10.98 17.26
C LEU A 37 5.06 -12.21 17.95
N MET A 38 6.28 -12.04 18.46
CA MET A 38 7.04 -13.11 19.11
C MET A 38 6.42 -13.50 20.45
N THR A 39 5.95 -12.51 21.21
CA THR A 39 5.19 -12.72 22.43
C THR A 39 3.93 -13.53 22.15
N GLY A 40 3.15 -13.15 21.13
CA GLY A 40 1.91 -13.86 20.78
C GLY A 40 2.16 -15.28 20.27
N LEU A 41 3.19 -15.51 19.45
CA LEU A 41 3.58 -16.87 19.04
C LEU A 41 3.99 -17.74 20.23
N THR A 42 4.66 -17.16 21.23
CA THR A 42 5.06 -17.89 22.44
C THR A 42 3.85 -18.24 23.30
N ILE A 43 2.94 -17.29 23.52
CA ILE A 43 1.70 -17.55 24.28
C ILE A 43 0.83 -18.60 23.58
N LEU A 44 0.70 -18.55 22.24
CA LEU A 44 -0.03 -19.57 21.48
C LEU A 44 0.59 -20.96 21.63
N ALA A 45 1.92 -21.06 21.67
CA ALA A 45 2.61 -22.32 21.90
C ALA A 45 2.36 -22.86 23.32
N GLU A 46 2.57 -22.02 24.33
CA GLU A 46 2.52 -22.43 25.75
C GLU A 46 1.10 -22.69 26.25
N ARG A 47 0.15 -21.83 25.88
CA ARG A 47 -1.23 -21.89 26.40
C ARG A 47 -2.12 -22.80 25.56
N GLU A 48 -1.97 -22.73 24.24
CA GLU A 48 -2.89 -23.36 23.30
C GLU A 48 -2.26 -24.56 22.56
N GLY A 49 -0.97 -24.84 22.77
CA GLY A 49 -0.25 -25.96 22.16
C GLY A 49 0.05 -25.78 20.67
N PHE A 50 -0.05 -24.55 20.14
CA PHE A 50 0.28 -24.26 18.74
C PHE A 50 1.77 -23.98 18.57
N ASP A 51 2.56 -25.02 18.34
CA ASP A 51 3.99 -24.88 18.04
C ASP A 51 4.22 -24.13 16.71
N PRO A 52 4.90 -22.96 16.71
CA PRO A 52 5.20 -22.20 15.50
C PRO A 52 6.01 -22.98 14.46
N THR A 53 6.78 -23.99 14.87
CA THR A 53 7.61 -24.80 13.96
C THR A 53 6.77 -25.73 13.07
N HIS A 54 5.52 -26.02 13.44
CA HIS A 54 4.57 -26.79 12.63
C HIS A 54 3.69 -25.92 11.74
N MET A 55 3.87 -24.59 11.77
CA MET A 55 3.04 -23.67 11.02
C MET A 55 3.35 -23.75 9.53
N THR A 56 2.37 -24.20 8.74
CA THR A 56 2.50 -24.34 7.28
C THR A 56 2.03 -23.11 6.51
N ARG A 57 1.21 -22.25 7.12
CA ARG A 57 0.69 -21.01 6.53
C ARG A 57 0.70 -19.89 7.55
N PHE A 58 1.26 -18.74 7.15
CA PHE A 58 1.24 -17.50 7.92
C PHE A 58 0.67 -16.40 7.04
N VAL A 59 -0.41 -15.76 7.52
CA VAL A 59 -1.10 -14.66 6.83
C VAL A 59 -1.15 -13.49 7.77
N HIS A 60 -0.81 -12.30 7.26
CA HIS A 60 -0.65 -11.10 8.05
C HIS A 60 -1.28 -9.86 7.40
N GLY A 61 -2.10 -9.14 8.16
CA GLY A 61 -2.61 -7.81 7.83
C GLY A 61 -1.88 -6.73 8.63
N THR A 62 -1.58 -5.60 8.00
CA THR A 62 -0.85 -4.51 8.65
C THR A 62 -1.46 -3.14 8.37
N THR A 63 -1.46 -2.29 9.39
CA THR A 63 -1.84 -0.88 9.31
C THR A 63 -0.65 0.07 9.17
N VAL A 64 0.59 -0.45 9.04
CA VAL A 64 1.80 0.39 8.93
C VAL A 64 1.75 1.35 7.73
N GLY A 65 1.25 0.87 6.59
CA GLY A 65 1.13 1.67 5.38
C GLY A 65 0.11 2.80 5.51
N ILE A 66 -1.11 2.48 5.95
CA ILE A 66 -2.20 3.46 6.09
C ILE A 66 -1.85 4.52 7.14
N ASN A 67 -1.29 4.11 8.29
CA ASN A 67 -0.88 5.04 9.35
C ASN A 67 0.25 5.97 8.91
N THR A 68 1.14 5.51 8.02
CA THR A 68 2.21 6.36 7.47
C THR A 68 1.66 7.51 6.64
N ILE A 69 0.59 7.27 5.88
CA ILE A 69 -0.08 8.30 5.07
C ILE A 69 -0.89 9.25 5.95
N ILE A 70 -1.72 8.71 6.85
CA ILE A 70 -2.58 9.51 7.74
C ILE A 70 -1.73 10.46 8.60
N GLN A 71 -0.61 9.97 9.14
CA GLN A 71 0.29 10.78 9.96
C GLN A 71 1.21 11.69 9.15
N ARG A 72 1.18 11.63 7.80
CA ARG A 72 2.11 12.34 6.91
C ARG A 72 3.59 12.14 7.28
N LYS A 73 3.94 10.92 7.65
CA LYS A 73 5.31 10.54 8.08
C LYS A 73 6.00 9.62 7.07
N GLY A 74 5.65 9.71 5.79
CA GLY A 74 6.27 8.90 4.74
C GLY A 74 7.63 9.43 4.30
N ALA A 75 8.18 8.79 3.27
CA ALA A 75 9.46 9.17 2.70
C ALA A 75 9.36 10.51 1.95
N PRO A 76 10.35 11.41 2.06
CA PRO A 76 10.47 12.55 1.16
C PRO A 76 10.75 12.03 -0.26
N LEU A 77 9.95 12.46 -1.22
CA LEU A 77 10.00 11.98 -2.60
C LEU A 77 10.22 13.12 -3.58
N ALA A 78 10.78 12.80 -4.75
CA ALA A 78 10.70 13.62 -5.94
C ALA A 78 9.83 12.95 -7.01
N LEU A 79 9.17 13.75 -7.85
CA LEU A 79 8.40 13.28 -9.01
C LEU A 79 9.06 13.75 -10.31
N PHE A 80 9.40 12.81 -11.18
CA PHE A 80 9.86 13.08 -12.53
C PHE A 80 8.70 12.80 -13.49
N THR A 81 8.21 13.85 -14.15
CA THR A 81 7.09 13.78 -15.10
C THR A 81 7.52 14.37 -16.44
N ASN A 82 6.64 14.37 -17.45
CA ASN A 82 6.95 15.05 -18.70
C ASN A 82 7.05 16.56 -18.47
N ALA A 83 8.00 17.22 -19.12
CA ALA A 83 8.08 18.68 -19.13
C ALA A 83 6.75 19.30 -19.61
N GLY A 84 6.25 20.29 -18.87
CA GLY A 84 4.92 20.90 -19.05
C GLY A 84 3.76 20.17 -18.36
N PHE A 85 4.03 19.10 -17.61
CA PHE A 85 3.04 18.31 -16.85
C PHE A 85 3.37 18.25 -15.35
N GLU A 86 4.21 19.16 -14.87
CA GLU A 86 4.68 19.24 -13.49
C GLU A 86 3.53 19.54 -12.51
N ASP A 87 2.54 20.31 -12.96
CA ASP A 87 1.44 20.78 -12.09
C ASP A 87 0.29 19.77 -11.99
N VAL A 88 0.36 18.60 -12.64
CA VAL A 88 -0.76 17.63 -12.71
C VAL A 88 -1.26 17.19 -11.33
N ILE A 89 -0.34 16.94 -10.39
CA ILE A 89 -0.70 16.50 -9.03
C ILE A 89 -1.35 17.64 -8.25
N GLU A 90 -0.82 18.86 -8.37
CA GLU A 90 -1.33 20.05 -7.70
C GLU A 90 -2.69 20.49 -8.28
N LEU A 91 -2.88 20.39 -9.60
CA LEU A 91 -4.15 20.67 -10.25
C LEU A 91 -5.21 19.64 -9.88
N ALA A 92 -4.85 18.39 -9.61
CA ALA A 92 -5.75 17.30 -9.21
C ALA A 92 -7.10 17.28 -9.94
N ARG A 93 -7.06 17.52 -11.27
CA ARG A 93 -8.24 17.64 -12.15
C ARG A 93 -9.26 18.72 -11.78
N LEU A 94 -8.86 19.69 -10.96
CA LEU A 94 -9.74 20.73 -10.44
C LEU A 94 -10.96 20.16 -9.70
N ARG A 95 -10.85 18.94 -9.17
CA ARG A 95 -11.94 18.32 -8.42
C ARG A 95 -12.08 19.04 -7.09
N MET A 96 -13.26 19.62 -6.84
CA MET A 96 -13.58 20.23 -5.55
C MET A 96 -13.87 19.13 -4.52
N PRO A 97 -13.23 19.15 -3.33
CA PRO A 97 -13.50 18.21 -2.26
C PRO A 97 -14.95 18.25 -1.77
N ASP A 98 -15.51 19.46 -1.65
CA ASP A 98 -16.91 19.70 -1.32
C ASP A 98 -17.54 20.57 -2.41
N MET A 99 -18.49 20.00 -3.16
CA MET A 99 -19.15 20.69 -4.26
C MET A 99 -20.06 21.83 -3.81
N TYR A 100 -20.46 21.86 -2.53
CA TYR A 100 -21.37 22.85 -1.97
C TYR A 100 -20.65 23.95 -1.17
N SER A 101 -19.36 23.79 -0.90
CA SER A 101 -18.54 24.78 -0.20
C SER A 101 -17.52 25.43 -1.13
N LEU A 102 -17.75 26.70 -1.47
CA LEU A 102 -16.79 27.51 -2.24
C LEU A 102 -15.50 27.81 -1.46
N PHE A 103 -15.49 27.57 -0.15
CA PHE A 103 -14.33 27.74 0.72
C PHE A 103 -13.59 26.43 1.01
N CYS A 104 -13.93 25.34 0.31
CA CYS A 104 -13.21 24.09 0.48
C CYS A 104 -11.75 24.23 0.03
N SER A 105 -10.85 23.64 0.80
CA SER A 105 -9.43 23.53 0.47
C SER A 105 -9.10 22.08 0.15
N ARG A 106 -8.12 21.89 -0.75
CA ARG A 106 -7.54 20.59 -1.01
C ARG A 106 -6.37 20.36 -0.05
N PRO A 107 -6.13 19.10 0.35
CA PRO A 107 -4.95 18.78 1.13
C PRO A 107 -3.67 19.12 0.37
N ASP A 108 -2.63 19.51 1.09
CA ASP A 108 -1.32 19.70 0.48
C ASP A 108 -0.83 18.37 -0.13
N PRO A 109 -0.32 18.37 -1.38
CA PRO A 109 0.24 17.18 -2.01
C PRO A 109 1.34 16.50 -1.17
N LEU A 110 1.49 15.18 -1.33
CA LEU A 110 2.57 14.41 -0.68
C LEU A 110 3.97 14.74 -1.23
N ILE A 111 4.03 15.32 -2.44
CA ILE A 111 5.24 15.81 -3.08
C ILE A 111 5.03 17.29 -3.36
N SER A 112 5.83 18.15 -2.74
CA SER A 112 5.77 19.58 -2.94
C SER A 112 6.21 19.95 -4.35
N ARG A 113 5.74 21.10 -4.85
CA ARG A 113 5.89 21.50 -6.24
C ARG A 113 7.35 21.68 -6.68
N ASP A 114 8.20 22.11 -5.77
CA ASP A 114 9.66 22.25 -5.93
C ASP A 114 10.38 20.90 -6.08
N MET A 115 9.72 19.81 -5.67
CA MET A 115 10.20 18.43 -5.85
C MET A 115 9.59 17.73 -7.08
N VAL A 116 8.94 18.49 -7.96
CA VAL A 116 8.41 17.99 -9.24
C VAL A 116 9.24 18.53 -10.41
N PHE A 117 9.86 17.61 -11.15
CA PHE A 117 10.79 17.90 -12.23
C PHE A 117 10.22 17.46 -13.58
N GLY A 118 10.20 18.39 -14.54
CA GLY A 118 9.81 18.13 -15.91
C GLY A 118 10.96 17.59 -16.75
N ILE A 119 10.86 16.34 -17.17
CA ILE A 119 11.82 15.70 -18.09
C ILE A 119 11.30 15.86 -19.52
N PRO A 120 12.09 16.46 -20.43
CA PRO A 120 11.73 16.50 -21.83
C PRO A 120 11.71 15.08 -22.43
N ALA A 121 10.51 14.53 -22.56
CA ALA A 121 10.23 13.20 -23.11
C ALA A 121 8.81 13.23 -23.67
N ARG A 122 8.51 12.45 -24.71
CA ARG A 122 7.14 12.32 -25.20
C ARG A 122 6.86 10.99 -25.90
N MET A 123 5.88 10.28 -25.35
CA MET A 123 5.21 9.17 -25.99
C MET A 123 3.86 9.60 -26.56
N ARG A 124 3.45 9.01 -27.68
CA ARG A 124 2.13 9.23 -28.29
C ARG A 124 1.12 8.24 -27.72
N ALA A 125 -0.16 8.53 -27.89
CA ALA A 125 -1.25 7.69 -27.37
C ALA A 125 -1.28 6.26 -27.95
N ASP A 126 -0.71 6.06 -29.14
CA ASP A 126 -0.56 4.73 -29.78
C ASP A 126 0.62 3.92 -29.20
N GLY A 127 1.45 4.52 -28.35
CA GLY A 127 2.64 3.92 -27.74
C GLY A 127 3.93 4.17 -28.51
N SER A 128 3.90 4.91 -29.62
CA SER A 128 5.09 5.30 -30.37
C SER A 128 5.86 6.43 -29.66
N GLU A 129 7.18 6.34 -29.70
CA GLU A 129 8.06 7.36 -29.14
C GLU A 129 8.22 8.52 -30.11
N SER A 130 7.78 9.72 -29.70
CA SER A 130 7.98 10.94 -30.49
C SER A 130 9.21 11.75 -30.05
N ARG A 131 9.61 11.62 -28.78
CA ARG A 131 10.81 12.22 -28.21
C ARG A 131 11.33 11.33 -27.10
N ALA A 132 12.56 10.83 -27.26
CA ALA A 132 13.27 10.09 -26.22
C ALA A 132 13.49 10.96 -24.97
N PRO A 133 13.59 10.38 -23.76
CA PRO A 133 13.88 11.14 -22.55
C PRO A 133 15.25 11.80 -22.62
N ASP A 134 15.29 13.09 -22.28
CA ASP A 134 16.54 13.85 -22.16
C ASP A 134 17.30 13.43 -20.88
N MET A 135 18.37 12.66 -21.05
CA MET A 135 19.14 12.12 -19.94
C MET A 135 19.94 13.19 -19.18
N ALA A 136 20.31 14.30 -19.82
CA ALA A 136 20.98 15.40 -19.12
C ALA A 136 20.01 16.14 -18.18
N ALA A 137 18.74 16.25 -18.58
CA ALA A 137 17.68 16.74 -17.71
C ALA A 137 17.41 15.78 -16.53
N VAL A 138 17.46 14.46 -16.78
CA VAL A 138 17.35 13.45 -15.71
C VAL A 138 18.50 13.59 -14.71
N GLU A 139 19.75 13.69 -15.18
CA GLU A 139 20.92 13.89 -14.32
C GLU A 139 20.80 15.14 -13.44
N SER A 140 20.36 16.25 -14.04
CA SER A 140 20.15 17.51 -13.31
C SER A 140 19.04 17.38 -12.26
N ALA A 141 17.93 16.73 -12.60
CA ALA A 141 16.82 16.48 -11.69
C ALA A 141 17.20 15.55 -10.54
N VAL A 142 18.02 14.52 -10.78
CA VAL A 142 18.57 13.65 -9.73
C VAL A 142 19.45 14.44 -8.77
N ALA A 143 20.34 15.29 -9.29
CA ALA A 143 21.18 16.13 -8.44
C ALA A 143 20.35 17.07 -7.56
N ALA A 144 19.32 17.71 -8.13
CA ALA A 144 18.41 18.59 -7.39
C ALA A 144 17.59 17.82 -6.33
N ALA A 145 17.08 16.63 -6.66
CA ALA A 145 16.34 15.79 -5.71
C ALA A 145 17.23 15.35 -4.53
N LYS A 146 18.50 14.98 -4.79
CA LYS A 146 19.47 14.63 -3.74
C LYS A 146 19.83 15.83 -2.88
N ALA A 147 20.02 17.01 -3.47
CA ALA A 147 20.31 18.23 -2.74
C ALA A 147 19.18 18.64 -1.78
N ASN A 148 17.94 18.24 -2.08
CA ASN A 148 16.77 18.44 -1.24
C ASN A 148 16.37 17.18 -0.45
N GLU A 149 17.32 16.27 -0.20
CA GLU A 149 17.17 15.12 0.70
C GLU A 149 16.02 14.15 0.34
N ALA A 150 15.67 14.03 -0.95
CA ALA A 150 14.76 12.99 -1.40
C ALA A 150 15.32 11.61 -1.02
N GLN A 151 14.46 10.71 -0.54
CA GLN A 151 14.80 9.30 -0.28
C GLN A 151 14.38 8.39 -1.43
N GLY A 152 13.46 8.84 -2.28
CA GLY A 152 13.02 8.09 -3.45
C GLY A 152 12.48 8.97 -4.57
N ILE A 153 12.46 8.40 -5.78
CA ILE A 153 12.00 9.08 -6.99
C ILE A 153 10.85 8.28 -7.61
N ILE A 154 9.77 9.00 -7.95
CA ILE A 154 8.68 8.48 -8.77
C ILE A 154 8.87 8.97 -10.19
N VAL A 155 8.83 8.07 -11.17
CA VAL A 155 8.84 8.42 -12.59
C VAL A 155 7.44 8.17 -13.14
N SER A 156 6.77 9.22 -13.64
CA SER A 156 5.43 9.12 -14.20
C SER A 156 5.32 9.89 -15.51
N PHE A 157 5.43 9.18 -16.63
CA PHE A 157 5.26 9.74 -17.96
C PHE A 157 3.89 9.42 -18.55
N LEU A 158 3.41 10.31 -19.41
CA LEU A 158 2.21 10.13 -20.20
C LEU A 158 2.35 8.88 -21.07
N HIS A 159 1.25 8.14 -21.17
CA HIS A 159 1.15 6.92 -21.96
C HIS A 159 2.09 5.77 -21.56
N ALA A 160 2.76 5.85 -20.40
CA ALA A 160 3.60 4.76 -19.90
C ALA A 160 2.82 3.46 -19.64
N TRP A 161 1.51 3.55 -19.35
CA TRP A 161 0.60 2.41 -19.28
C TRP A 161 0.51 1.61 -20.60
N ARG A 162 0.76 2.27 -21.74
CA ARG A 162 0.72 1.68 -23.07
C ARG A 162 2.08 1.12 -23.45
N ASN A 163 3.14 1.86 -23.15
CA ASN A 163 4.51 1.44 -23.38
C ASN A 163 5.43 2.03 -22.30
N ALA A 164 6.01 1.17 -21.46
CA ALA A 164 6.77 1.57 -20.28
C ALA A 164 8.26 1.85 -20.56
N THR A 165 8.72 1.76 -21.81
CA THR A 165 10.17 1.82 -22.14
C THR A 165 10.84 3.10 -21.68
N GLN A 166 10.17 4.25 -21.79
CA GLN A 166 10.72 5.54 -21.35
C GLN A 166 10.93 5.58 -19.84
N GLU A 167 9.91 5.21 -19.06
CA GLU A 167 10.03 5.16 -17.60
C GLU A 167 11.10 4.16 -17.15
N ALA A 168 11.17 2.99 -17.79
CA ALA A 168 12.18 1.97 -17.51
C ALA A 168 13.61 2.49 -17.80
N SER A 169 13.81 3.20 -18.91
CA SER A 169 15.12 3.78 -19.26
C SER A 169 15.57 4.85 -18.26
N VAL A 170 14.64 5.70 -17.82
CA VAL A 170 14.90 6.75 -16.83
C VAL A 170 15.16 6.14 -15.46
N LYS A 171 14.38 5.13 -15.03
CA LYS A 171 14.64 4.37 -13.80
C LYS A 171 16.03 3.77 -13.81
N ALA A 172 16.44 3.11 -14.90
CA ALA A 172 17.79 2.55 -15.01
C ALA A 172 18.89 3.61 -14.92
N ALA A 173 18.68 4.80 -15.51
CA ALA A 173 19.61 5.92 -15.37
C ALA A 173 19.71 6.41 -13.92
N ILE A 174 18.57 6.64 -13.26
CA ILE A 174 18.52 7.08 -11.85
C ILE A 174 19.21 6.07 -10.94
N THR A 175 18.93 4.77 -11.09
CA THR A 175 19.56 3.71 -10.27
C THR A 175 21.09 3.70 -10.39
N ARG A 176 21.65 4.07 -11.55
CA ARG A 176 23.12 4.20 -11.70
C ARG A 176 23.66 5.49 -11.06
N LEU A 177 22.94 6.60 -11.19
CA LEU A 177 23.37 7.92 -10.72
C LEU A 177 23.22 8.08 -9.20
N ALA A 178 22.20 7.45 -8.62
CA ALA A 178 21.79 7.56 -7.24
C ALA A 178 21.34 6.19 -6.71
N PRO A 179 22.27 5.22 -6.52
CA PRO A 179 21.94 3.87 -6.06
C PRO A 179 21.37 3.82 -4.63
N ASP A 180 21.53 4.90 -3.88
CA ASP A 180 20.97 5.13 -2.55
C ASP A 180 19.47 5.46 -2.56
N LEU A 181 18.92 5.91 -3.70
CA LEU A 181 17.51 6.25 -3.85
C LEU A 181 16.72 5.06 -4.40
N PHE A 182 15.58 4.75 -3.78
CA PHE A 182 14.64 3.83 -4.41
C PHE A 182 13.88 4.53 -5.53
N VAL A 183 13.53 3.79 -6.59
CA VAL A 183 12.86 4.34 -7.76
C VAL A 183 11.66 3.49 -8.14
N PHE A 184 10.50 4.13 -8.22
CA PHE A 184 9.28 3.51 -8.75
C PHE A 184 8.83 4.16 -10.05
N THR A 185 8.39 3.35 -10.99
CA THR A 185 7.74 3.81 -12.22
C THR A 185 6.23 3.71 -12.10
N SER A 186 5.52 4.64 -12.73
CA SER A 186 4.06 4.67 -12.65
C SER A 186 3.44 3.45 -13.36
N ALA A 187 4.08 2.97 -14.43
CA ALA A 187 3.68 1.78 -15.17
C ALA A 187 3.91 0.46 -14.42
N GLU A 188 4.95 0.36 -13.57
CA GLU A 188 5.14 -0.87 -12.77
C GLU A 188 4.21 -0.96 -11.56
N VAL A 189 3.76 0.19 -11.03
CA VAL A 189 2.85 0.23 -9.88
C VAL A 189 1.39 0.08 -10.32
N TRP A 190 0.93 0.89 -11.27
CA TRP A 190 -0.48 0.90 -11.68
C TRP A 190 -0.67 1.35 -13.15
N PRO A 191 -0.50 0.44 -14.14
CA PRO A 191 -0.48 0.78 -15.57
C PRO A 191 -1.88 1.07 -16.14
N VAL A 192 -2.51 2.14 -15.69
CA VAL A 192 -3.82 2.62 -16.18
C VAL A 192 -3.68 3.90 -16.99
N ILE A 193 -4.63 4.15 -17.90
CA ILE A 193 -4.54 5.25 -18.88
C ILE A 193 -4.34 6.63 -18.27
N ARG A 194 -5.04 6.89 -17.17
CA ARG A 194 -5.18 8.22 -16.56
C ARG A 194 -3.96 8.62 -15.74
N GLU A 195 -3.33 9.73 -16.11
CA GLU A 195 -2.08 10.23 -15.54
C GLU A 195 -2.18 10.66 -14.07
N TYR A 196 -3.23 11.39 -13.68
CA TYR A 196 -3.40 11.79 -12.28
C TYR A 196 -3.52 10.57 -11.36
N GLU A 197 -4.48 9.67 -11.64
CA GLU A 197 -4.73 8.48 -10.82
C GLU A 197 -3.54 7.52 -10.78
N ARG A 198 -2.84 7.35 -11.91
CA ARG A 198 -1.63 6.53 -11.99
C ARG A 198 -0.49 7.15 -11.19
N SER A 199 -0.26 8.45 -11.33
CA SER A 199 0.80 9.16 -10.63
C SER A 199 0.53 9.21 -9.13
N SER A 200 -0.69 9.53 -8.69
CA SER A 200 -1.05 9.56 -7.27
C SER A 200 -0.89 8.19 -6.61
N THR A 201 -1.26 7.11 -7.31
CA THR A 201 -1.05 5.74 -6.83
C THR A 201 0.44 5.41 -6.72
N ALA A 202 1.26 5.76 -7.72
CA ALA A 202 2.71 5.56 -7.66
C ALA A 202 3.37 6.36 -6.52
N ILE A 203 2.90 7.59 -6.26
CA ILE A 203 3.35 8.43 -5.15
C ILE A 203 3.01 7.76 -3.82
N LEU A 204 1.76 7.32 -3.61
CA LEU A 204 1.36 6.60 -2.38
C LEU A 204 2.23 5.36 -2.15
N ASN A 205 2.57 4.64 -3.22
CA ASN A 205 3.45 3.47 -3.16
C ASN A 205 4.85 3.82 -2.64
N GLY A 206 5.50 4.81 -3.26
CA GLY A 206 6.82 5.24 -2.83
C GLY A 206 6.81 5.87 -1.44
N TYR A 207 5.74 6.58 -1.09
CA TYR A 207 5.66 7.35 0.15
C TYR A 207 5.70 6.44 1.39
N VAL A 208 5.07 5.26 1.31
CA VAL A 208 5.07 4.28 2.39
C VAL A 208 6.20 3.25 2.29
N HIS A 209 6.89 3.19 1.14
CA HIS A 209 7.78 2.08 0.81
C HIS A 209 8.86 1.80 1.87
N PRO A 210 9.65 2.77 2.38
CA PRO A 210 10.71 2.45 3.34
C PRO A 210 10.18 1.82 4.64
N ARG A 211 9.05 2.34 5.15
CA ARG A 211 8.40 1.82 6.36
C ARG A 211 7.88 0.40 6.14
N VAL A 212 7.17 0.18 5.04
CA VAL A 212 6.64 -1.15 4.69
C VAL A 212 7.78 -2.13 4.45
N SER A 213 8.80 -1.74 3.70
CA SER A 213 9.92 -2.62 3.34
C SER A 213 10.75 -3.03 4.56
N GLY A 214 11.05 -2.09 5.44
CA GLY A 214 11.72 -2.36 6.72
C GLY A 214 10.90 -3.29 7.60
N TYR A 215 9.59 -3.02 7.73
CA TYR A 215 8.67 -3.84 8.50
C TYR A 215 8.62 -5.30 8.01
N LEU A 216 8.43 -5.49 6.69
CA LEU A 216 8.36 -6.84 6.11
C LEU A 216 9.67 -7.61 6.23
N THR A 217 10.80 -6.92 6.10
CA THR A 217 12.12 -7.53 6.30
C THR A 217 12.30 -7.99 7.74
N ALA A 218 11.92 -7.17 8.72
CA ALA A 218 11.97 -7.55 10.14
C ALA A 218 11.03 -8.73 10.44
N LEU A 219 9.82 -8.74 9.86
CA LEU A 219 8.86 -9.85 9.99
C LEU A 219 9.45 -11.18 9.48
N GLU A 220 10.02 -11.18 8.28
CA GLU A 220 10.67 -12.36 7.69
C GLU A 220 11.80 -12.90 8.58
N GLN A 221 12.66 -12.00 9.08
CA GLN A 221 13.79 -12.36 9.93
C GLN A 221 13.33 -12.96 11.27
N ARG A 222 12.31 -12.37 11.90
CA ARG A 222 11.78 -12.84 13.19
C ARG A 222 11.11 -14.21 13.06
N LEU A 223 10.28 -14.41 12.04
CA LEU A 223 9.65 -15.72 11.77
C LEU A 223 10.70 -16.80 11.55
N LYS A 224 11.73 -16.49 10.74
CA LYS A 224 12.86 -17.40 10.52
C LYS A 224 13.63 -17.69 11.82
N GLY A 225 13.88 -16.67 12.65
CA GLY A 225 14.54 -16.82 13.94
C GLY A 225 13.78 -17.71 14.93
N ARG A 226 12.45 -17.83 14.79
CA ARG A 226 11.60 -18.72 15.59
C ARG A 226 11.43 -20.13 15.00
N GLY A 227 12.06 -20.41 13.87
CA GLY A 227 11.92 -21.70 13.18
C GLY A 227 10.56 -21.89 12.51
N VAL A 228 9.81 -20.82 12.23
CA VAL A 228 8.55 -20.91 11.48
C VAL A 228 8.86 -21.23 10.02
N PRO A 229 8.42 -22.38 9.47
CA PRO A 229 8.74 -22.77 8.10
C PRO A 229 7.82 -22.09 7.07
N ALA A 230 6.66 -21.58 7.49
CA ALA A 230 5.75 -20.85 6.62
C ALA A 230 6.39 -19.58 6.07
N ARG A 231 6.19 -19.35 4.76
CA ARG A 231 6.48 -18.05 4.15
C ARG A 231 5.39 -17.05 4.56
N PRO A 232 5.76 -15.82 4.96
CA PRO A 232 4.77 -14.82 5.31
C PRO A 232 4.01 -14.35 4.07
N MET A 233 2.68 -14.48 4.15
CA MET A 233 1.74 -13.91 3.20
C MET A 233 1.08 -12.68 3.80
N LEU A 234 0.83 -11.68 2.98
CA LEU A 234 0.20 -10.42 3.35
C LEU A 234 -1.18 -10.35 2.73
N THR A 235 -2.14 -9.80 3.46
CA THR A 235 -3.45 -9.52 2.92
C THR A 235 -3.41 -8.29 2.02
N LYS A 236 -4.26 -8.30 0.98
CA LYS A 236 -4.40 -7.21 0.01
C LYS A 236 -5.72 -6.48 0.22
N SER A 237 -5.77 -5.22 -0.19
CA SER A 237 -6.97 -4.39 -0.23
C SER A 237 -8.10 -5.01 -1.07
N ASN A 238 -7.78 -5.87 -2.04
CA ASN A 238 -8.77 -6.60 -2.83
C ASN A 238 -9.17 -7.96 -2.22
N GLY A 239 -8.86 -8.21 -0.95
CA GLY A 239 -9.18 -9.46 -0.25
C GLY A 239 -8.29 -10.66 -0.61
N GLY A 240 -7.34 -10.48 -1.53
CA GLY A 240 -6.36 -11.51 -1.90
C GLY A 240 -5.16 -11.57 -0.96
N LEU A 241 -4.18 -12.40 -1.32
CA LEU A 241 -2.89 -12.51 -0.64
C LEU A 241 -1.73 -12.15 -1.58
N MET A 242 -0.63 -11.67 -1.02
CA MET A 242 0.66 -11.50 -1.71
C MET A 242 1.82 -11.92 -0.81
N ASN A 243 2.97 -12.22 -1.38
CA ASN A 243 4.16 -12.51 -0.57
C ASN A 243 4.85 -11.20 -0.12
N ALA A 244 5.79 -11.30 0.84
CA ALA A 244 6.52 -10.15 1.33
C ALA A 244 7.37 -9.44 0.25
N ALA A 245 7.96 -10.16 -0.71
CA ALA A 245 8.73 -9.55 -1.78
C ALA A 245 7.85 -8.66 -2.68
N GLU A 246 6.67 -9.16 -3.08
CA GLU A 246 5.66 -8.36 -3.79
C GLU A 246 5.18 -7.18 -2.93
N GLY A 247 4.96 -7.39 -1.64
CA GLY A 247 4.55 -6.34 -0.70
C GLY A 247 5.56 -5.19 -0.57
N LYS A 248 6.86 -5.47 -0.76
CA LYS A 248 7.92 -4.44 -0.78
C LYS A 248 7.88 -3.58 -2.06
N HIS A 249 7.38 -4.12 -3.17
CA HIS A 249 7.30 -3.41 -4.44
C HIS A 249 5.94 -2.73 -4.67
N ALA A 250 4.84 -3.39 -4.30
CA ALA A 250 3.47 -2.94 -4.53
C ALA A 250 2.75 -2.64 -3.21
N CYS A 251 3.38 -1.81 -2.37
CA CYS A 251 2.89 -1.40 -1.05
C CYS A 251 1.48 -0.80 -1.08
N VAL A 252 1.06 -0.17 -2.18
CA VAL A 252 -0.33 0.34 -2.29
C VAL A 252 -1.39 -0.74 -2.11
N ASN A 253 -1.08 -1.99 -2.50
CA ASN A 253 -2.03 -3.09 -2.43
C ASN A 253 -2.34 -3.56 -1.01
N MET A 254 -1.63 -3.10 0.02
CA MET A 254 -1.89 -3.48 1.42
C MET A 254 -2.54 -2.36 2.25
N LEU A 255 -2.72 -1.16 1.69
CA LEU A 255 -3.11 0.01 2.47
C LEU A 255 -4.48 -0.14 3.15
N LEU A 256 -5.39 -0.91 2.56
CA LEU A 256 -6.72 -1.23 3.11
C LEU A 256 -6.89 -2.73 3.39
N SER A 257 -5.81 -3.42 3.76
CA SER A 257 -5.78 -4.88 3.85
C SER A 257 -6.51 -5.46 5.07
N GLY A 258 -6.48 -4.75 6.21
CA GLY A 258 -7.12 -5.18 7.45
C GLY A 258 -8.64 -5.28 7.32
N THR A 259 -9.29 -4.16 6.98
CA THR A 259 -10.74 -4.09 6.77
C THR A 259 -11.21 -5.03 5.66
N ALA A 260 -10.46 -5.12 4.55
CA ALA A 260 -10.74 -6.08 3.49
C ALA A 260 -10.77 -7.53 4.00
N SER A 261 -9.84 -7.91 4.88
CA SER A 261 -9.77 -9.26 5.45
C SER A 261 -10.98 -9.58 6.34
N GLY A 262 -11.42 -8.60 7.14
CA GLY A 262 -12.63 -8.72 7.96
C GLY A 262 -13.88 -8.97 7.11
N VAL A 263 -14.06 -8.22 6.02
CA VAL A 263 -15.19 -8.38 5.10
C VAL A 263 -15.15 -9.71 4.35
N ILE A 264 -13.96 -10.17 3.93
CA ILE A 264 -13.80 -11.49 3.30
C ILE A 264 -14.16 -12.61 4.29
N GLY A 265 -13.72 -12.50 5.54
CA GLY A 265 -14.09 -13.44 6.61
C GLY A 265 -15.59 -13.43 6.89
N ALA A 266 -16.21 -12.25 6.97
CA ALA A 266 -17.65 -12.10 7.14
C ALA A 266 -18.43 -12.68 5.95
N SER A 267 -17.95 -12.49 4.71
CA SER A 267 -18.56 -13.08 3.51
C SER A 267 -18.54 -14.61 3.56
N TRP A 268 -17.42 -15.18 3.99
CA TRP A 268 -17.33 -16.63 4.21
C TRP A 268 -18.32 -17.11 5.28
N LEU A 269 -18.42 -16.42 6.42
CA LEU A 269 -19.37 -16.74 7.49
C LEU A 269 -20.83 -16.61 7.05
N ALA A 270 -21.18 -15.56 6.30
CA ALA A 270 -22.53 -15.35 5.76
C ALA A 270 -22.97 -16.55 4.92
N ARG A 271 -22.10 -17.03 4.02
CA ARG A 271 -22.36 -18.23 3.22
C ARG A 271 -22.56 -19.49 4.05
N GLN A 272 -21.81 -19.65 5.15
CA GLN A 272 -22.02 -20.78 6.07
C GLN A 272 -23.33 -20.68 6.84
N ALA A 273 -23.76 -19.46 7.16
CA ALA A 273 -25.02 -19.19 7.84
C ALA A 273 -26.26 -19.25 6.91
N GLY A 274 -26.05 -19.30 5.59
CA GLY A 274 -27.13 -19.22 4.60
C GLY A 274 -27.70 -17.80 4.45
N GLU A 275 -26.91 -16.79 4.82
CA GLU A 275 -27.30 -15.37 4.74
C GLU A 275 -26.67 -14.71 3.51
N ASP A 276 -27.50 -14.27 2.57
CA ASP A 276 -27.03 -13.71 1.31
C ASP A 276 -26.80 -12.20 1.35
N LYS A 277 -27.37 -11.49 2.34
CA LYS A 277 -27.31 -10.02 2.44
C LYS A 277 -27.02 -9.61 3.87
N ILE A 278 -25.79 -9.19 4.14
CA ILE A 278 -25.37 -8.75 5.47
C ILE A 278 -24.65 -7.41 5.40
N LEU A 279 -24.75 -6.65 6.49
CA LEU A 279 -23.97 -5.43 6.73
C LEU A 279 -22.97 -5.75 7.85
N THR A 280 -21.68 -5.60 7.58
CA THR A 280 -20.66 -5.71 8.63
C THR A 280 -20.55 -4.41 9.42
N LEU A 281 -20.20 -4.52 10.68
CA LEU A 281 -19.88 -3.38 11.54
C LEU A 281 -18.71 -3.77 12.43
N ASP A 282 -17.55 -3.15 12.20
CA ASP A 282 -16.36 -3.28 13.03
C ASP A 282 -16.10 -1.94 13.73
N ILE A 283 -16.10 -1.94 15.06
CA ILE A 283 -15.94 -0.73 15.86
C ILE A 283 -14.61 -0.82 16.59
N GLY A 284 -13.67 0.01 16.16
CA GLY A 284 -12.39 0.20 16.83
C GLY A 284 -12.44 1.30 17.90
N GLY A 285 -11.26 1.68 18.41
CA GLY A 285 -11.13 2.76 19.39
C GLY A 285 -11.36 4.17 18.83
N THR A 286 -11.28 4.33 17.51
CA THR A 286 -11.27 5.66 16.85
C THR A 286 -12.15 5.74 15.61
N SER A 287 -12.63 4.61 15.07
CA SER A 287 -13.40 4.54 13.83
C SER A 287 -14.38 3.38 13.86
N ALA A 288 -15.42 3.46 13.03
CA ALA A 288 -16.35 2.39 12.74
C ALA A 288 -16.35 2.08 11.24
N ASP A 289 -16.00 0.85 10.89
CA ASP A 289 -15.93 0.36 9.52
C ASP A 289 -17.15 -0.51 9.17
N PHE A 290 -17.78 -0.24 8.03
CA PHE A 290 -18.93 -1.01 7.55
C PHE A 290 -18.79 -1.36 6.08
N ALA A 291 -19.25 -2.56 5.72
CA ALA A 291 -19.27 -3.07 4.37
C ALA A 291 -20.55 -3.84 4.11
N LEU A 292 -21.07 -3.70 2.89
CA LEU A 292 -22.23 -4.44 2.43
C LEU A 292 -21.75 -5.72 1.72
N ILE A 293 -22.36 -6.85 2.06
CA ILE A 293 -22.14 -8.15 1.40
C ILE A 293 -23.46 -8.53 0.72
N ILE A 294 -23.40 -8.86 -0.57
CA ILE A 294 -24.56 -9.16 -1.41
C ILE A 294 -24.32 -10.46 -2.16
N GLY A 295 -25.28 -11.38 -2.10
CA GLY A 295 -25.14 -12.73 -2.65
C GLY A 295 -24.04 -13.53 -1.95
N GLY A 296 -23.78 -13.24 -0.67
CA GLY A 296 -22.67 -13.84 0.08
C GLY A 296 -21.28 -13.42 -0.41
N GLU A 297 -21.16 -12.38 -1.26
CA GLU A 297 -19.90 -11.90 -1.80
C GLU A 297 -19.60 -10.45 -1.38
N ALA A 298 -18.31 -10.20 -1.10
CA ALA A 298 -17.81 -8.86 -0.81
C ALA A 298 -17.97 -7.95 -2.04
N GLN A 299 -18.33 -6.69 -1.80
CA GLN A 299 -18.41 -5.69 -2.86
C GLN A 299 -17.05 -5.02 -3.06
N PHE A 300 -16.76 -4.61 -4.30
CA PHE A 300 -15.50 -3.98 -4.68
C PHE A 300 -15.74 -2.60 -5.28
N GLY A 301 -14.85 -1.68 -4.98
CA GLY A 301 -14.90 -0.30 -5.45
C GLY A 301 -13.53 0.23 -5.85
N THR A 302 -13.53 1.47 -6.33
CA THR A 302 -12.32 2.25 -6.60
C THR A 302 -12.53 3.68 -6.13
N GLY A 303 -11.49 4.34 -5.65
CA GLY A 303 -11.56 5.73 -5.19
C GLY A 303 -11.80 5.88 -3.70
N GLU A 304 -11.57 4.83 -2.91
CA GLU A 304 -11.53 4.92 -1.44
C GLU A 304 -10.47 5.95 -1.01
N LEU A 305 -10.72 6.64 0.10
CA LEU A 305 -9.79 7.63 0.65
C LEU A 305 -8.87 6.99 1.69
N ILE A 306 -7.58 7.34 1.61
CA ILE A 306 -6.61 7.06 2.68
C ILE A 306 -6.16 8.41 3.26
N GLY A 307 -6.68 8.72 4.45
CA GLY A 307 -6.63 10.08 4.95
C GLY A 307 -7.32 11.01 3.95
N GLU A 308 -6.56 11.91 3.34
CA GLU A 308 -7.07 12.91 2.40
C GLU A 308 -6.82 12.53 0.93
N PHE A 309 -6.16 11.40 0.66
CA PHE A 309 -5.69 11.02 -0.68
C PHE A 309 -6.50 9.88 -1.28
N PRO A 310 -6.94 9.98 -2.55
CA PRO A 310 -7.68 8.91 -3.19
C PRO A 310 -6.78 7.74 -3.60
N LEU A 311 -7.23 6.53 -3.30
CA LEU A 311 -6.66 5.27 -3.75
C LEU A 311 -7.43 4.75 -4.97
N HIS A 312 -6.74 4.56 -6.09
CA HIS A 312 -7.37 4.20 -7.37
C HIS A 312 -7.22 2.73 -7.75
N ILE A 313 -6.64 1.91 -6.89
CA ILE A 313 -6.62 0.45 -7.08
C ILE A 313 -7.97 -0.16 -6.64
N PRO A 314 -8.42 -1.26 -7.26
CA PRO A 314 -9.59 -1.99 -6.79
C PRO A 314 -9.40 -2.48 -5.36
N SER A 315 -10.33 -2.14 -4.49
CA SER A 315 -10.36 -2.57 -3.09
C SER A 315 -11.74 -3.10 -2.72
N VAL A 316 -11.79 -3.93 -1.67
CA VAL A 316 -13.04 -4.24 -0.99
C VAL A 316 -13.66 -2.92 -0.55
N SER A 317 -14.94 -2.72 -0.85
CA SER A 317 -15.64 -1.50 -0.54
C SER A 317 -15.98 -1.48 0.95
N VAL A 318 -15.34 -0.56 1.66
CA VAL A 318 -15.50 -0.36 3.09
C VAL A 318 -15.66 1.13 3.32
N SER A 319 -16.71 1.51 4.02
CA SER A 319 -16.91 2.87 4.48
C SER A 319 -16.45 2.97 5.93
N SER A 320 -15.78 4.06 6.28
CA SER A 320 -15.27 4.33 7.63
C SER A 320 -15.83 5.67 8.12
N ILE A 321 -16.26 5.73 9.39
CA ILE A 321 -16.73 6.94 10.08
C ILE A 321 -15.94 7.12 11.39
#